data_AF-A0A2I2Y3L7-F1
#
_entry.id   AF-A0A2I2Y3L7-F1
#
_cell.length_a   1.000
_cell.length_b   1.000
_cell.length_c   1.000
_cell.angle_alpha   90.00
_cell.angle_beta   90.00
_cell.angle_gamma   90.00
#
_symmetry.space_group_name_H-M   'P 1'
#
loop_
_entity.id
_entity.type
_entity.pdbx_description
1 polymer ?
#
loop_
_entity_poly.entity_id
_entity_poly.type
_entity_poly.pdbx_seq_one_letter_code
_entity_poly.pdbx_strand_id
1 'polypeptide(L)'
;MGGYCGYLANMGGLAAGADAAYIFEEPFDIRDLQSNVEHLTEKMKTTIQRGLVLRNESCSENYTTDFIYQLYSEEGKGVFDCRKNVLGHMQQGGAPSPFDRNFGTKISARAMEWITAKLKEARGRGKKFTTDDSVCVLGISKRNVIFQPVAELKKQTDFEHRIPKEQWWLKLRPLMKILAKYKASYDVSDSGQLEHVQPWSV
;
A
#
# COMPACT_ATOMS: atom_id res chain seq x y z
N MET A 1 -3.14 -9.81 6.16
CA MET A 1 -4.30 -8.94 5.93
C MET A 1 -4.07 -8.09 4.70
N GLY A 2 -5.13 -7.47 4.18
CA GLY A 2 -5.13 -6.66 2.98
C GLY A 2 -5.78 -7.33 1.76
N GLY A 3 -6.14 -8.62 1.84
CA GLY A 3 -6.51 -9.41 0.68
C GLY A 3 -5.43 -9.30 -0.39
N TYR A 4 -5.83 -9.04 -1.64
CA TYR A 4 -4.91 -8.74 -2.74
C TYR A 4 -4.35 -7.31 -2.72
N CYS A 5 -4.83 -6.41 -1.84
CA CYS A 5 -4.31 -5.06 -1.75
C CYS A 5 -3.02 -5.01 -0.90
N GLY A 6 -1.89 -4.72 -1.55
CA GLY A 6 -0.57 -4.62 -0.96
C GLY A 6 -0.32 -3.40 -0.07
N TYR A 7 -1.29 -2.49 0.10
CA TYR A 7 -1.10 -1.21 0.79
C TYR A 7 -0.49 -1.36 2.18
N LEU A 8 -1.03 -2.26 3.01
CA LEU A 8 -0.55 -2.48 4.38
C LEU A 8 0.88 -3.03 4.40
N ALA A 9 1.17 -4.01 3.53
CA ALA A 9 2.51 -4.59 3.42
C ALA A 9 3.52 -3.54 2.92
N ASN A 10 3.12 -2.72 1.95
CA ASN A 10 3.99 -1.71 1.36
C ASN A 10 4.29 -0.56 2.32
N MET A 11 3.25 0.07 2.88
CA MET A 11 3.41 1.21 3.78
C MET A 11 3.99 0.78 5.13
N GLY A 12 3.59 -0.40 5.64
CA GLY A 12 4.20 -1.01 6.82
C GLY A 12 5.68 -1.32 6.58
N GLY A 13 6.04 -1.80 5.39
CA GLY A 13 7.43 -2.05 5.00
C GLY A 13 8.26 -0.77 4.97
N LEU A 14 7.72 0.30 4.38
CA LEU A 14 8.38 1.61 4.39
C LEU A 14 8.56 2.15 5.82
N ALA A 15 7.53 2.07 6.66
CA ALA A 15 7.58 2.58 8.03
C ALA A 15 8.52 1.76 8.93
N ALA A 16 8.59 0.45 8.73
CA ALA A 16 9.43 -0.45 9.51
C ALA A 16 10.86 -0.58 8.98
N GLY A 17 11.17 -0.01 7.80
CA GLY A 17 12.45 -0.21 7.11
C GLY A 17 12.66 -1.67 6.72
N ALA A 18 11.61 -2.32 6.20
CA ALA A 18 11.69 -3.69 5.71
C ALA A 18 12.62 -3.80 4.49
N ASP A 19 13.35 -4.91 4.42
CA ASP A 19 14.25 -5.24 3.32
C ASP A 19 13.49 -5.67 2.07
N ALA A 20 12.31 -6.27 2.24
CA ALA A 20 11.43 -6.61 1.15
C ALA A 20 9.96 -6.55 1.60
N ALA A 21 9.08 -6.19 0.68
CA ALA A 21 7.64 -6.34 0.85
C ALA A 21 7.03 -6.95 -0.41
N TYR A 22 6.59 -8.21 -0.32
CA TYR A 22 5.93 -8.94 -1.40
C TYR A 22 4.44 -8.62 -1.44
N ILE A 23 3.94 -8.23 -2.61
CA ILE A 23 2.56 -7.80 -2.85
C ILE A 23 2.04 -8.41 -4.15
N PHE A 24 0.72 -8.46 -4.31
CA PHE A 24 0.09 -9.00 -5.52
C PHE A 24 0.33 -8.09 -6.73
N GLU A 25 0.33 -6.78 -6.51
CA GLU A 25 0.42 -5.78 -7.57
C GLU A 25 1.80 -5.71 -8.26
N GLU A 26 2.83 -6.31 -7.65
CA GLU A 26 4.18 -6.40 -8.20
C GLU A 26 4.56 -7.88 -8.29
N PRO A 27 4.34 -8.54 -9.45
CA PRO A 27 4.68 -9.94 -9.63
C PRO A 27 6.15 -10.19 -9.34
N PHE A 28 6.42 -11.30 -8.67
CA PHE A 28 7.77 -11.75 -8.35
C PHE A 28 7.89 -13.25 -8.61
N ASP A 29 9.07 -13.67 -9.04
CA ASP A 29 9.40 -15.06 -9.26
C ASP A 29 10.50 -15.56 -8.32
N ILE A 30 10.95 -16.80 -8.54
CA ILE A 30 11.98 -17.43 -7.70
C ILE A 30 13.33 -16.69 -7.77
N ARG A 31 13.65 -16.04 -8.89
CA ARG A 31 14.88 -15.27 -9.08
C ARG A 31 14.84 -13.99 -8.26
N ASP A 32 13.68 -13.34 -8.18
CA ASP A 32 13.49 -12.19 -7.30
C ASP A 32 13.70 -12.60 -5.83
N LEU A 33 13.10 -13.71 -5.40
CA LEU A 33 13.29 -14.22 -4.04
C LEU A 33 14.77 -14.52 -3.74
N GLN A 34 15.44 -15.22 -4.66
CA GLN A 34 16.87 -15.54 -4.53
C GLN A 34 17.72 -14.27 -4.44
N SER A 35 17.46 -13.27 -5.27
CA SER A 35 18.17 -11.98 -5.22
C SER A 35 18.00 -11.25 -3.88
N ASN A 36 16.80 -11.29 -3.28
CA ASN A 36 16.57 -10.72 -1.95
C ASN A 36 17.32 -11.49 -0.85
N VAL A 37 17.42 -12.83 -0.96
CA VAL A 37 18.20 -13.65 -0.03
C VAL A 37 19.69 -13.33 -0.13
N GLU A 38 20.24 -13.26 -1.34
CA GLU A 38 21.63 -12.86 -1.57
C GLU A 38 21.93 -11.47 -0.99
N HIS A 39 21.01 -10.51 -1.19
CA HIS A 39 21.12 -9.18 -0.60
C HIS A 39 21.16 -9.22 0.93
N LEU A 40 20.27 -9.99 1.58
CA LEU A 40 20.31 -10.16 3.03
C LEU A 40 21.59 -10.84 3.51
N THR A 41 22.08 -11.84 2.80
CA THR A 41 23.35 -12.52 3.11
C THR A 41 24.52 -11.54 3.08
N GLU A 42 24.60 -10.67 2.07
CA GLU A 42 25.62 -9.61 2.03
C GLU A 42 25.41 -8.57 3.13
N LYS A 43 24.15 -8.23 3.44
CA LYS A 43 23.82 -7.31 4.55
C LYS A 43 24.31 -7.84 5.89
N MET A 44 24.25 -9.15 6.16
CA MET A 44 24.74 -9.75 7.41
C MET A 44 26.26 -9.63 7.60
N LYS A 45 27.02 -9.37 6.54
CA LYS A 45 28.47 -9.08 6.63
C LYS A 45 28.75 -7.65 7.12
N THR A 46 27.74 -6.78 7.12
CA THR A 46 27.83 -5.43 7.65
C THR A 46 27.55 -5.40 9.15
N THR A 47 27.60 -4.22 9.78
CA THR A 47 27.25 -4.04 11.19
C THR A 47 25.77 -4.23 11.49
N ILE A 48 24.89 -4.21 10.48
CA ILE A 48 23.44 -4.31 10.64
C ILE A 48 23.01 -5.73 10.31
N GLN A 49 23.12 -6.62 11.30
CA GLN A 49 22.87 -8.05 11.17
C GLN A 49 21.41 -8.41 11.49
N ARG A 50 20.47 -7.78 10.77
CA ARG A 50 19.03 -8.06 10.89
C ARG A 50 18.32 -7.89 9.57
N GLY A 51 17.28 -8.69 9.35
CA GLY A 51 16.43 -8.63 8.17
C GLY A 51 14.95 -8.58 8.55
N LEU A 52 14.15 -7.82 7.81
CA LEU A 52 12.70 -7.85 7.93
C LEU A 52 12.07 -7.98 6.54
N VAL A 53 11.27 -9.02 6.35
CA VAL A 53 10.53 -9.28 5.11
C VAL A 53 9.04 -9.27 5.42
N LEU A 54 8.29 -8.41 4.73
CA LEU A 54 6.84 -8.39 4.78
C LEU A 54 6.26 -9.13 3.57
N ARG A 55 5.15 -9.83 3.79
CA ARG A 55 4.40 -10.53 2.75
C ARG A 55 2.93 -10.19 2.91
N ASN A 56 2.32 -9.60 1.89
CA ASN A 56 0.85 -9.49 1.81
C ASN A 56 0.23 -10.90 1.78
N GLU A 57 -0.98 -11.06 2.34
CA GLU A 57 -1.52 -12.40 2.57
C GLU A 57 -1.86 -13.15 1.27
N SER A 58 -2.30 -12.44 0.23
CA SER A 58 -2.74 -13.01 -1.05
C SER A 58 -1.82 -12.62 -2.21
N CYS A 59 -0.54 -12.33 -1.95
CA CYS A 59 0.38 -11.91 -3.01
C CYS A 59 0.74 -13.03 -4.00
N SER A 60 0.65 -14.28 -3.58
CA SER A 60 0.92 -15.47 -4.41
C SER A 60 0.27 -16.69 -3.76
N GLU A 61 -0.35 -17.55 -4.57
CA GLU A 61 -0.92 -18.82 -4.10
C GLU A 61 0.17 -19.85 -3.77
N ASN A 62 1.25 -19.87 -4.56
CA ASN A 62 2.32 -20.86 -4.45
C ASN A 62 3.42 -20.42 -3.48
N TYR A 63 3.83 -19.15 -3.56
CA TYR A 63 4.86 -18.59 -2.68
C TYR A 63 4.22 -18.13 -1.37
N THR A 64 3.79 -19.10 -0.57
CA THR A 64 3.18 -18.90 0.75
C THR A 64 4.18 -18.33 1.74
N THR A 65 3.68 -17.85 2.89
CA THR A 65 4.55 -17.43 4.00
C THR A 65 5.48 -18.56 4.44
N ASP A 66 5.01 -19.80 4.41
CA ASP A 66 5.80 -20.97 4.77
C ASP A 66 6.87 -21.28 3.73
N PHE A 67 6.54 -21.18 2.44
CA PHE A 67 7.51 -21.35 1.36
C PHE A 67 8.64 -20.31 1.47
N ILE A 68 8.30 -19.02 1.60
CA ILE A 68 9.31 -17.95 1.71
C ILE A 68 10.16 -18.15 2.97
N TYR A 69 9.53 -18.51 4.09
CA TYR A 69 10.24 -18.82 5.34
C TYR A 69 11.25 -19.96 5.17
N GLN A 70 10.84 -21.06 4.54
CA GLN A 70 11.71 -22.22 4.26
C GLN A 70 12.86 -21.84 3.33
N LEU A 71 12.56 -21.13 2.24
CA LEU A 71 13.57 -20.66 1.29
C LEU A 71 14.65 -19.81 1.96
N TYR A 72 14.25 -18.79 2.74
CA TYR A 72 15.19 -17.92 3.43
C TYR A 72 15.98 -18.65 4.52
N SER A 73 15.37 -19.63 5.21
CA SER A 73 16.05 -20.42 6.23
C SER A 73 17.11 -21.34 5.62
N GLU A 74 16.78 -21.99 4.50
CA GLU A 74 17.68 -22.94 3.82
C GLU A 74 18.83 -22.19 3.13
N GLU A 75 18.51 -21.18 2.32
CA GLU A 75 19.53 -20.40 1.60
C GLU A 75 20.32 -19.44 2.50
N GLY A 76 19.85 -19.21 3.73
CA GLY A 76 20.62 -18.54 4.77
C GLY A 76 21.89 -19.30 5.19
N LYS A 77 21.98 -20.62 4.95
CA LYS A 77 23.18 -21.49 5.09
C LYS A 77 24.11 -21.16 6.27
N GLY A 78 23.54 -20.89 7.44
CA GLY A 78 24.29 -20.59 8.67
C GLY A 78 24.76 -19.13 8.82
N VAL A 79 24.49 -18.27 7.85
CA VAL A 79 24.73 -16.81 7.94
C VAL A 79 23.66 -16.14 8.80
N PHE A 80 22.40 -16.57 8.65
CA PHE A 80 21.28 -16.13 9.49
C PHE A 80 20.22 -17.22 9.62
N ASP A 81 19.37 -17.10 10.63
CA ASP A 81 18.16 -17.89 10.79
C ASP A 81 16.91 -17.02 10.59
N CYS A 82 15.76 -17.65 10.37
CA CYS A 82 14.50 -16.95 10.18
C CYS A 82 13.48 -17.33 11.24
N ARG A 83 12.50 -16.45 11.47
CA ARG A 83 11.25 -16.74 12.17
C ARG A 83 10.10 -16.14 11.37
N LYS A 84 8.95 -16.82 11.35
CA LYS A 84 7.73 -16.31 10.72
C LYS A 84 6.72 -15.90 11.79
N ASN A 85 5.98 -14.82 11.52
CA ASN A 85 4.86 -14.38 12.33
C ASN A 85 3.68 -14.02 11.42
N VAL A 86 2.55 -14.71 11.60
CA VAL A 86 1.29 -14.31 10.95
C VAL A 86 0.55 -13.42 11.93
N LEU A 87 0.60 -12.10 11.71
CA LEU A 87 0.01 -11.11 12.62
C LEU A 87 -1.48 -11.36 12.90
N GLY A 88 -2.22 -11.84 11.90
CA GLY A 88 -3.65 -12.15 12.04
C GLY A 88 -4.49 -10.93 12.37
N HIS A 89 -5.58 -11.15 13.13
CA HIS A 89 -6.65 -10.17 13.34
C HIS A 89 -6.27 -8.97 14.21
N MET A 90 -5.13 -9.01 14.91
CA MET A 90 -4.69 -7.86 15.71
C MET A 90 -4.46 -6.59 14.87
N GLN A 91 -4.28 -6.74 13.56
CA GLN A 91 -4.16 -5.62 12.62
C GLN A 91 -5.46 -4.83 12.44
N GLN A 92 -6.62 -5.35 12.88
CA GLN A 92 -7.86 -4.57 12.97
C GLN A 92 -7.78 -3.49 14.06
N GLY A 93 -6.81 -3.62 14.97
CA GLY A 93 -6.58 -2.70 16.06
C GLY A 93 -7.44 -2.99 17.28
N GLY A 94 -7.12 -2.29 18.38
CA GLY A 94 -7.98 -2.19 19.55
C GLY A 94 -8.75 -0.88 19.50
N ALA A 95 -8.26 0.15 20.19
CA ALA A 95 -8.81 1.49 20.04
C ALA A 95 -8.32 2.12 18.72
N PRO A 96 -9.20 2.81 17.96
CA PRO A 96 -8.81 3.45 16.70
C PRO A 96 -7.79 4.57 16.93
N SER A 97 -6.90 4.79 15.96
CA SER A 97 -5.89 5.85 16.03
C SER A 97 -6.54 7.25 15.97
N PRO A 98 -5.85 8.32 16.41
CA PRO A 98 -6.35 9.69 16.25
C PRO A 98 -6.66 10.05 14.78
N PHE A 99 -5.87 9.51 13.84
CA PHE A 99 -6.13 9.70 12.41
C PHE A 99 -7.47 9.10 12.02
N ASP A 100 -7.72 7.83 12.35
CA ASP A 100 -8.96 7.14 11.97
C ASP A 100 -10.20 7.76 12.64
N ARG A 101 -10.09 8.18 13.90
CA ARG A 101 -11.17 8.88 14.61
C ARG A 101 -11.56 10.19 13.91
N ASN A 102 -10.56 11.01 13.61
CA ASN A 102 -10.79 12.29 12.96
C ASN A 102 -11.25 12.12 11.51
N PHE A 103 -10.69 11.15 10.79
CA PHE A 103 -11.05 10.87 9.42
C PHE A 103 -12.49 10.37 9.32
N GLY A 104 -12.88 9.40 10.16
CA GLY A 104 -14.26 8.93 10.28
C GLY A 104 -15.23 10.07 10.59
N THR A 105 -14.90 10.91 11.58
CA THR A 105 -15.73 12.09 11.92
C THR A 105 -15.92 13.03 10.72
N LYS A 106 -14.83 13.40 10.04
CA LYS A 106 -14.86 14.36 8.92
C LYS A 106 -15.62 13.80 7.71
N ILE A 107 -15.35 12.56 7.32
CA ILE A 107 -15.97 11.95 6.13
C ILE A 107 -17.46 11.69 6.36
N SER A 108 -17.85 11.27 7.57
CA SER A 108 -19.26 11.04 7.93
C SER A 108 -20.06 12.33 7.97
N ALA A 109 -19.50 13.41 8.54
CA ALA A 109 -20.16 14.73 8.52
C ALA A 109 -20.41 15.19 7.08
N ARG A 110 -19.39 15.08 6.21
CA ARG A 110 -19.50 15.44 4.80
C ARG A 110 -20.53 14.59 4.05
N ALA A 111 -20.62 13.29 4.35
CA ALA A 111 -21.64 12.42 3.78
C ALA A 111 -23.06 12.86 4.17
N MET A 112 -23.28 13.24 5.43
CA MET A 112 -24.59 13.67 5.92
C MET A 112 -25.02 15.01 5.32
N GLU A 113 -24.09 15.95 5.15
CA GLU A 113 -24.34 17.20 4.43
C GLU A 113 -24.84 16.93 3.00
N TRP A 114 -24.19 15.99 2.31
CA TRP A 114 -24.55 15.63 0.94
C TRP A 114 -25.93 14.96 0.86
N ILE A 115 -26.24 14.03 1.77
CA ILE A 115 -27.58 13.43 1.87
C ILE A 115 -28.63 14.52 2.11
N THR A 116 -28.38 15.44 3.04
CA THR A 116 -29.31 16.53 3.38
C THR A 116 -29.53 17.46 2.17
N ALA A 117 -28.48 17.75 1.41
CA ALA A 117 -28.59 18.54 0.18
C ALA A 117 -29.46 17.82 -0.87
N LYS A 118 -29.19 16.52 -1.13
CA LYS A 118 -29.98 15.71 -2.08
C LYS A 118 -31.45 15.60 -1.67
N LEU A 119 -31.76 15.48 -0.38
CA LEU A 119 -33.14 15.50 0.12
C LEU A 119 -33.83 16.85 -0.09
N LYS A 120 -33.12 17.97 0.04
CA LYS A 120 -33.67 19.32 -0.19
C LYS A 120 -33.98 19.58 -1.67
N GLU A 121 -33.23 18.97 -2.58
CA GLU A 121 -33.43 19.05 -4.04
C GLU A 121 -34.67 18.25 -4.48
N ALA A 122 -34.94 17.13 -3.83
CA ALA A 122 -36.08 16.26 -4.10
C ALA A 122 -37.42 16.88 -3.62
N ARG A 123 -37.86 17.97 -4.25
CA ARG A 123 -39.17 18.61 -3.99
C ARG A 123 -40.23 18.09 -4.96
N GLY A 124 -41.29 17.49 -4.43
CA GLY A 124 -42.48 17.06 -5.17
C GLY A 124 -42.93 15.65 -4.78
N ARG A 125 -44.20 15.50 -4.37
CA ARG A 125 -44.79 14.18 -4.08
C ARG A 125 -44.89 13.33 -5.36
N GLY A 126 -44.48 12.07 -5.29
CA GLY A 126 -44.70 11.07 -6.34
C GLY A 126 -43.69 11.04 -7.49
N LYS A 127 -42.63 11.85 -7.47
CA LYS A 127 -41.53 11.78 -8.46
C LYS A 127 -40.35 10.99 -7.91
N LYS A 128 -39.78 10.09 -8.73
CA LYS A 128 -38.55 9.35 -8.42
C LYS A 128 -37.34 10.21 -8.82
N PHE A 129 -36.49 10.57 -7.87
CA PHE A 129 -35.29 11.38 -8.08
C PHE A 129 -34.00 10.53 -8.01
N THR A 130 -34.04 9.33 -8.58
CA THR A 130 -32.92 8.37 -8.50
C THR A 130 -32.16 8.33 -9.82
N THR A 131 -30.98 8.92 -9.83
CA THR A 131 -29.97 8.85 -10.90
C THR A 131 -28.69 8.23 -10.35
N ASP A 132 -27.73 7.84 -11.21
CA ASP A 132 -26.49 7.21 -10.76
C ASP A 132 -25.70 8.06 -9.76
N ASP A 133 -25.79 9.39 -9.88
CA ASP A 133 -25.19 10.37 -8.96
C ASP A 133 -25.84 10.41 -7.58
N SER A 134 -26.95 9.69 -7.34
CA SER A 134 -27.57 9.51 -6.03
C SER A 134 -26.98 8.31 -5.26
N VAL A 135 -26.12 7.51 -5.90
CA VAL A 135 -25.43 6.37 -5.28
C VAL A 135 -23.93 6.52 -5.51
N CYS A 136 -23.24 7.07 -4.51
CA CYS A 136 -21.84 7.45 -4.60
C CYS A 136 -20.98 6.80 -3.51
N VAL A 137 -19.70 6.59 -3.82
CA VAL A 137 -18.65 6.46 -2.80
C VAL A 137 -18.13 7.85 -2.49
N LEU A 138 -18.08 8.18 -1.20
CA LEU A 138 -17.35 9.35 -0.71
C LEU A 138 -15.92 8.92 -0.40
N GLY A 139 -14.94 9.49 -1.10
CA GLY A 139 -13.54 9.11 -0.95
C GLY A 139 -12.58 10.28 -1.13
N ILE A 140 -11.33 10.08 -0.70
CA ILE A 140 -10.23 11.01 -0.95
C ILE A 140 -9.60 10.66 -2.30
N SER A 141 -9.53 11.63 -3.20
CA SER A 141 -8.78 11.53 -4.45
C SER A 141 -7.81 12.70 -4.55
N LYS A 142 -6.51 12.37 -4.54
CA LYS A 142 -5.41 13.34 -4.54
C LYS A 142 -5.54 14.33 -3.35
N ARG A 143 -5.99 15.56 -3.61
CA ARG A 143 -6.09 16.64 -2.62
C ARG A 143 -7.50 16.80 -2.04
N ASN A 144 -8.52 16.23 -2.66
CA ASN A 144 -9.92 16.57 -2.40
C ASN A 144 -10.74 15.35 -1.98
N VAL A 145 -11.80 15.61 -1.21
CA VAL A 145 -12.84 14.64 -0.90
C VAL A 145 -13.94 14.79 -1.95
N ILE A 146 -14.26 13.71 -2.67
CA ILE A 146 -15.21 13.71 -3.78
C ILE A 146 -16.24 12.60 -3.66
N PHE A 147 -17.45 12.88 -4.14
CA PHE A 147 -18.52 11.89 -4.33
C PHE A 147 -18.42 11.35 -5.74
N GLN A 148 -18.17 10.04 -5.89
CA GLN A 148 -18.04 9.37 -7.17
C GLN A 148 -19.16 8.35 -7.35
N PRO A 149 -19.97 8.43 -8.41
CA PRO A 149 -21.02 7.46 -8.68
C PRO A 149 -20.46 6.03 -8.76
N VAL A 150 -21.13 5.07 -8.11
CA VAL A 150 -20.67 3.67 -8.09
C VAL A 150 -20.61 3.05 -9.49
N ALA A 151 -21.45 3.52 -10.41
CA ALA A 151 -21.43 3.11 -11.82
C ALA A 151 -20.08 3.45 -12.50
N GLU A 152 -19.51 4.62 -12.20
CA GLU A 152 -18.22 5.06 -12.74
C GLU A 152 -17.03 4.33 -12.12
N LEU A 153 -17.17 3.82 -10.90
CA LEU A 153 -16.13 3.07 -10.20
C LEU A 153 -15.98 1.65 -10.74
N LYS A 154 -17.03 1.08 -11.36
CA LYS A 154 -16.97 -0.28 -11.94
C LYS A 154 -15.80 -0.44 -12.93
N LYS A 155 -15.60 0.53 -13.83
CA LYS A 155 -14.49 0.50 -14.81
C LYS A 155 -13.10 0.60 -14.17
N GLN A 156 -13.02 1.18 -12.98
CA GLN A 156 -11.78 1.40 -12.22
C GLN A 156 -11.52 0.28 -11.19
N THR A 157 -12.40 -0.71 -11.09
CA THR A 157 -12.33 -1.79 -10.10
C THR A 157 -11.93 -3.09 -10.78
N ASP A 158 -10.96 -3.78 -10.21
CA ASP A 158 -10.77 -5.21 -10.40
C ASP A 158 -11.70 -5.94 -9.44
N PHE A 159 -12.74 -6.58 -9.98
CA PHE A 159 -13.74 -7.29 -9.19
C PHE A 159 -13.29 -8.69 -8.75
N GLU A 160 -12.35 -9.30 -9.48
CA GLU A 160 -11.84 -10.63 -9.18
C GLU A 160 -11.01 -10.57 -7.89
N HIS A 161 -10.06 -9.64 -7.85
CA HIS A 161 -9.16 -9.44 -6.72
C HIS A 161 -9.69 -8.43 -5.70
N ARG A 162 -10.81 -7.75 -6.01
CA ARG A 162 -11.50 -6.76 -5.17
C ARG A 162 -10.62 -5.56 -4.81
N ILE A 163 -9.87 -5.05 -5.78
CA ILE A 163 -8.96 -3.90 -5.63
C ILE A 163 -9.22 -2.83 -6.69
N PRO A 164 -8.82 -1.56 -6.48
CA PRO A 164 -8.78 -0.58 -7.55
C PRO A 164 -7.70 -0.96 -8.58
N LYS A 165 -7.95 -0.72 -9.86
CA LYS A 165 -6.95 -0.93 -10.93
C LYS A 165 -5.76 0.02 -10.81
N GLU A 166 -6.01 1.23 -10.31
CA GLU A 166 -5.00 2.28 -10.12
C GLU A 166 -4.85 2.58 -8.63
N GLN A 167 -3.63 2.40 -8.11
CA GLN A 167 -3.33 2.58 -6.69
C GLN A 167 -2.19 3.59 -6.49
N TRP A 168 -2.50 4.69 -5.81
CA TRP A 168 -1.62 5.86 -5.71
C TRP A 168 -0.25 5.59 -5.08
N TRP A 169 -0.14 4.55 -4.26
CA TRP A 169 1.04 4.21 -3.46
C TRP A 169 2.03 3.32 -4.20
N LEU A 170 1.68 2.74 -5.36
CA LEU A 170 2.59 1.91 -6.16
C LEU A 170 3.82 2.69 -6.65
N LYS A 171 3.66 4.00 -6.90
CA LYS A 171 4.79 4.88 -7.23
C LYS A 171 5.85 4.99 -6.12
N LEU A 172 5.53 4.56 -4.89
CA LEU A 172 6.45 4.57 -3.75
C LEU A 172 7.30 3.29 -3.67
N ARG A 173 7.03 2.27 -4.49
CA ARG A 173 7.76 1.00 -4.49
C ARG A 173 9.28 1.17 -4.63
N PRO A 174 9.80 2.04 -5.52
CA PRO A 174 11.24 2.23 -5.64
C PRO A 174 11.89 2.72 -4.34
N LEU A 175 11.20 3.51 -3.52
CA LEU A 175 11.74 4.04 -2.26
C LEU A 175 12.11 2.92 -1.28
N MET A 176 11.37 1.82 -1.27
CA MET A 176 11.67 0.71 -0.38
C MET A 176 13.00 0.05 -0.73
N LYS A 177 13.27 -0.16 -2.03
CA LYS A 177 14.54 -0.73 -2.51
C LYS A 177 15.72 0.20 -2.23
N ILE A 178 15.53 1.52 -2.40
CA ILE A 178 16.56 2.54 -2.10
C ILE A 178 16.90 2.54 -0.61
N LEU A 179 15.88 2.62 0.26
CA LEU A 179 16.09 2.72 1.70
C LEU A 179 16.62 1.42 2.31
N ALA A 180 16.33 0.27 1.69
CA ALA A 180 16.93 -1.03 2.03
C ALA A 180 18.33 -1.26 1.43
N LYS A 181 18.89 -0.28 0.71
CA LYS A 181 20.23 -0.29 0.09
C LYS A 181 20.43 -1.41 -0.94
N TYR A 182 19.41 -1.78 -1.70
CA TYR A 182 19.62 -2.66 -2.87
C TYR A 182 20.60 -1.99 -3.85
N LYS A 183 21.46 -2.79 -4.49
CA LYS A 183 22.21 -2.35 -5.68
C LYS A 183 21.22 -2.15 -6.83
N ALA A 184 20.63 -0.96 -6.92
CA ALA A 184 19.76 -0.62 -8.02
C ALA A 184 20.55 0.22 -9.05
N SER A 185 20.58 -0.26 -10.30
CA SER A 185 21.01 0.53 -11.44
C SER A 185 19.85 1.45 -11.81
N TYR A 186 20.01 2.75 -11.57
CA TYR A 186 19.03 3.74 -12.01
C TYR A 186 19.59 4.43 -13.26
N ASP A 187 18.86 4.31 -14.37
CA ASP A 187 19.00 5.27 -15.47
C ASP A 187 18.42 6.58 -14.97
N VAL A 188 19.31 7.53 -14.65
CA VAL A 188 18.94 8.91 -14.37
C VAL A 188 18.57 9.54 -15.70
N SER A 189 17.38 9.25 -16.22
CA SER A 189 16.82 9.94 -17.38
C SER A 189 16.19 11.26 -16.94
N ASP A 190 16.99 12.13 -16.32
CA ASP A 190 16.80 13.57 -16.38
C ASP A 190 18.08 14.24 -15.86
N SER A 191 18.89 14.78 -16.77
CA SER A 191 20.00 15.67 -16.43
C SER A 191 19.47 17.08 -16.11
N GLY A 192 18.45 17.17 -15.26
CA GLY A 192 18.03 18.42 -14.66
C GLY A 192 19.08 18.83 -13.65
N GLN A 193 19.88 19.86 -13.95
CA GLN A 193 20.78 20.46 -12.99
C GLN A 193 20.00 20.81 -11.71
N LEU A 194 20.35 20.16 -10.60
CA LEU A 194 19.89 20.58 -9.27
C LEU A 194 20.50 21.95 -9.00
N GLU A 195 19.75 23.02 -9.24
CA GLU A 195 20.15 24.36 -8.82
C GLU A 195 20.18 24.43 -7.28
N HIS A 196 21.34 24.80 -6.74
CA HIS A 196 21.49 25.13 -5.34
C HIS A 196 20.61 26.34 -4.99
N VAL A 197 19.68 26.16 -4.06
CA VAL A 197 18.97 27.29 -3.44
C VAL A 197 19.99 28.10 -2.65
N GLN A 198 20.30 29.30 -3.13
CA GLN A 198 21.16 30.27 -2.42
C GLN A 198 20.51 30.62 -1.07
N PRO A 199 21.27 30.66 0.04
CA PRO A 199 20.74 31.13 1.32
C PRO A 199 20.27 32.57 1.19
N TRP A 200 19.10 32.87 1.76
CA TRP A 200 18.60 34.24 1.85
C TRP A 200 19.56 35.08 2.70
N SER A 201 20.15 36.11 2.08
CA SER A 201 20.91 37.15 2.79
C SER A 201 19.94 37.99 3.62
N VAL A 202 20.22 38.11 4.93
CA VAL A 202 19.58 39.06 5.84
C VAL A 202 20.14 40.46 5.58
#